data_AF-A0A932C321-F1
#
_entry.id   AF-A0A932C321-F1
#
_cell.length_a   1.000
_cell.length_b   1.000
_cell.length_c   1.000
_cell.angle_alpha   90.00
_cell.angle_beta   90.00
_cell.angle_gamma   90.00
#
_symmetry.space_group_name_H-M   'P 1'
#
loop_
_entity.id
_entity.type
_entity.pdbx_description
1 polymer ?
#
loop_
_entity_poly.entity_id
_entity_poly.type
_entity_poly.pdbx_seq_one_letter_code
_entity_poly.pdbx_strand_id
1 'polypeptide(L)'
;MRTTEPAGVLVMAHGGSPEWNEAVRRAVSPLAADVPTVIAFGMADPATMAAALDSLRRLGVTRVATVRLFLSGRSFLDETRYLLGLSTIVPAVPGHGGHDGAAPAPLVPLASGLVVTTHEEGVITSPEARGIMVERARALRDPARRESLLLVAHGMGDDAQDADVVQSLRAVAAELAPLGFEAVQVATLREDWPSKRQGAEQVIRDFVGRESAAGRRVIVLPMRLWGFGPYAQVLSGLEYTAGDGLLPHAEVSAWIRRTAARLLCDGTRPPAAPPCSGAGAAASSLR
;
A
#
# COMPACT_ATOMS: atom_id res chain seq x y z
N MET A 1 33.17 10.24 18.21
CA MET A 1 32.67 9.40 17.09
C MET A 1 31.23 9.04 17.43
N ARG A 2 30.21 9.57 16.73
CA ARG A 2 28.84 9.08 16.91
C ARG A 2 28.79 7.70 16.26
N THR A 3 28.87 6.65 17.06
CA THR A 3 28.61 5.28 16.60
C THR A 3 27.16 5.23 16.14
N THR A 4 26.92 5.18 14.84
CA THR A 4 25.59 4.91 14.29
C THR A 4 25.18 3.51 14.73
N GLU A 5 24.19 3.41 15.61
CA GLU A 5 23.68 2.10 16.06
C GLU A 5 23.28 1.24 14.85
N PRO A 6 23.60 -0.08 14.84
CA PRO A 6 23.23 -0.98 13.76
C PRO A 6 21.73 -0.95 13.48
N ALA A 7 21.37 -0.55 12.26
CA ALA A 7 20.00 -0.36 11.83
C ALA A 7 19.58 -1.41 10.79
N GLY A 8 18.30 -1.77 10.78
CA GLY A 8 17.69 -2.66 9.80
C GLY A 8 16.27 -2.25 9.47
N VAL A 9 15.69 -2.88 8.44
CA VAL A 9 14.35 -2.60 7.95
C VAL A 9 13.51 -3.88 7.97
N LEU A 10 12.33 -3.78 8.58
CA LEU A 10 11.28 -4.79 8.47
C LEU A 10 10.24 -4.28 7.48
N VAL A 11 10.09 -4.92 6.32
CA VAL A 11 9.00 -4.61 5.39
C VAL A 11 7.84 -5.55 5.65
N MET A 12 6.69 -5.02 6.05
CA MET A 12 5.46 -5.79 6.22
C MET A 12 4.61 -5.71 4.95
N ALA A 13 4.13 -6.84 4.48
CA ALA A 13 3.26 -6.91 3.31
C ALA A 13 2.16 -7.96 3.51
N HIS A 14 1.07 -7.87 2.74
CA HIS A 14 -0.07 -8.77 2.87
C HIS A 14 0.34 -10.25 2.71
N GLY A 15 1.09 -10.56 1.65
CA GLY A 15 1.32 -11.94 1.21
C GLY A 15 0.18 -12.42 0.32
N GLY A 16 0.49 -13.16 -0.73
CA GLY A 16 -0.49 -13.65 -1.68
C GLY A 16 0.06 -14.80 -2.52
N SER A 17 -0.28 -14.82 -3.81
CA SER A 17 0.27 -15.79 -4.75
C SER A 17 1.81 -15.69 -4.84
N PRO A 18 2.50 -16.71 -5.38
CA PRO A 18 3.94 -16.65 -5.62
C PRO A 18 4.36 -15.41 -6.41
N GLU A 19 3.62 -15.03 -7.45
CA GLU A 19 3.89 -13.86 -8.29
C GLU A 19 3.72 -12.56 -7.51
N TRP A 20 2.68 -12.49 -6.67
CA TRP A 20 2.46 -11.34 -5.78
C TRP A 20 3.63 -11.17 -4.81
N ASN A 21 4.04 -12.26 -4.16
CA ASN A 21 5.14 -12.25 -3.20
C ASN A 21 6.46 -11.87 -3.89
N GLU A 22 6.70 -12.39 -5.09
CA GLU A 22 7.89 -12.08 -5.86
C GLU A 22 7.92 -10.62 -6.34
N ALA A 23 6.77 -10.05 -6.71
CA ALA A 23 6.69 -8.62 -7.04
C ALA A 23 7.10 -7.73 -5.85
N VAL A 24 6.71 -8.11 -4.63
CA VAL A 24 7.15 -7.42 -3.41
C VAL A 24 8.64 -7.60 -3.19
N ARG A 25 9.17 -8.84 -3.32
CA ARG A 25 10.61 -9.11 -3.18
C ARG A 25 11.45 -8.26 -4.14
N ARG A 26 11.04 -8.15 -5.41
CA ARG A 26 11.71 -7.29 -6.39
C ARG A 26 11.71 -5.83 -5.98
N ALA A 27 10.60 -5.31 -5.47
CA ALA A 27 10.53 -3.92 -5.03
C ALA A 27 11.39 -3.63 -3.79
N VAL A 28 11.58 -4.62 -2.91
CA VAL A 28 12.41 -4.48 -1.70
C VAL A 28 13.89 -4.68 -1.99
N SER A 29 14.25 -5.50 -2.99
CA SER A 29 15.62 -5.89 -3.31
C SER A 29 16.62 -4.72 -3.39
N PRO A 30 16.31 -3.58 -4.06
CA PRO A 30 17.24 -2.44 -4.09
C PRO A 30 17.59 -1.88 -2.71
N LEU A 31 16.67 -1.90 -1.74
CA LEU A 31 16.94 -1.46 -0.38
C LEU A 31 17.77 -2.47 0.40
N ALA A 32 17.51 -3.77 0.19
CA ALA A 32 18.21 -4.86 0.86
C ALA A 32 19.71 -4.92 0.50
N ALA A 33 20.11 -4.31 -0.62
CA ALA A 33 21.51 -4.16 -0.99
C ALA A 33 22.29 -3.16 -0.10
N ASP A 34 21.60 -2.21 0.53
CA ASP A 34 22.21 -1.13 1.29
C ASP A 34 22.04 -1.28 2.81
N VAL A 35 20.93 -1.87 3.26
CA VAL A 35 20.56 -1.99 4.67
C VAL A 35 19.99 -3.38 4.94
N PRO A 36 20.37 -4.07 6.04
CA PRO A 36 19.76 -5.34 6.43
C PRO A 36 18.23 -5.25 6.42
N THR A 37 17.60 -5.97 5.50
CA THR A 37 16.16 -5.87 5.25
C THR A 37 15.52 -7.25 5.23
N VAL A 38 14.43 -7.43 5.96
CA VAL A 38 13.65 -8.67 5.98
C VAL A 38 12.18 -8.35 5.69
N ILE A 39 11.53 -9.22 4.92
CA ILE A 39 10.10 -9.10 4.60
C ILE A 39 9.30 -10.04 5.52
N ALA A 40 8.26 -9.52 6.15
CA ALA A 40 7.22 -10.32 6.83
C ALA A 40 5.92 -10.26 6.02
N PHE A 41 5.50 -11.41 5.49
CA PHE A 41 4.20 -11.57 4.85
C PHE A 41 3.17 -12.05 5.87
N GLY A 42 1.90 -11.70 5.69
CA GLY A 42 0.81 -12.21 6.54
C GLY A 42 0.09 -11.14 7.36
N MET A 43 0.07 -9.88 6.91
CA MET A 43 -0.84 -8.86 7.49
C MET A 43 -0.68 -8.63 9.01
N ALA A 44 0.56 -8.41 9.47
CA ALA A 44 0.88 -8.36 10.90
C ALA A 44 0.70 -9.70 11.65
N ASP A 45 0.89 -10.82 10.95
CA ASP A 45 1.01 -12.14 11.58
C ASP A 45 2.17 -12.16 12.61
N PRO A 46 1.89 -12.51 13.89
CA PRO A 46 2.91 -12.48 14.94
C PRO A 46 4.10 -13.39 14.67
N ALA A 47 3.89 -14.56 14.05
CA ALA A 47 4.94 -15.55 13.84
C ALA A 47 5.96 -15.08 12.80
N THR A 48 5.49 -14.56 11.67
CA THR A 48 6.35 -14.01 10.60
C THR A 48 7.04 -12.72 11.03
N MET A 49 6.37 -11.86 11.79
CA MET A 49 7.00 -10.68 12.38
C MET A 49 8.10 -11.05 13.38
N ALA A 50 7.84 -12.00 14.29
CA ALA A 50 8.84 -12.47 15.25
C ALA A 50 10.07 -13.05 14.53
N ALA A 51 9.85 -13.94 13.54
CA ALA A 51 10.92 -14.53 12.76
C ALA A 51 11.75 -13.48 12.00
N ALA A 52 11.10 -12.43 11.48
CA ALA A 52 11.78 -11.34 10.78
C ALA A 52 12.62 -10.48 11.72
N LEU A 53 12.08 -10.11 12.89
CA LEU A 53 12.82 -9.37 13.92
C LEU A 53 14.00 -10.16 14.46
N ASP A 54 13.83 -11.47 14.71
CA ASP A 54 14.92 -12.36 15.12
C ASP A 54 16.01 -12.48 14.05
N SER A 55 15.64 -12.47 12.77
CA SER A 55 16.59 -12.48 11.67
C SER A 55 17.43 -11.21 11.64
N LEU A 56 16.80 -10.04 11.80
CA LEU A 56 17.51 -8.75 11.92
C LEU A 56 18.44 -8.72 13.15
N ARG A 57 17.97 -9.21 14.30
CA ARG A 57 18.77 -9.31 15.53
C ARG A 57 20.01 -10.17 15.34
N ARG A 58 19.90 -11.32 14.66
CA ARG A 58 21.05 -12.18 14.32
C ARG A 58 22.07 -11.52 13.39
N LEU A 59 21.65 -10.50 12.62
CA LEU A 59 22.54 -9.67 11.81
C LEU A 59 23.19 -8.52 12.62
N GLY A 60 22.99 -8.49 13.93
CA GLY A 60 23.54 -7.45 14.82
C GLY A 60 22.74 -6.15 14.82
N VAL A 61 21.57 -6.11 14.18
CA VAL A 61 20.68 -4.95 14.20
C VAL A 61 20.16 -4.73 15.61
N THR A 62 20.19 -3.48 16.09
CA THR A 62 19.62 -3.08 17.37
C THR A 62 18.40 -2.17 17.21
N ARG A 63 18.25 -1.55 16.02
CA ARG A 63 17.17 -0.62 15.70
C ARG A 63 16.51 -0.94 14.37
N VAL A 64 15.19 -0.99 14.34
CA VAL A 64 14.41 -1.43 13.19
C VAL A 64 13.40 -0.37 12.76
N ALA A 65 13.46 0.02 11.49
CA ALA A 65 12.38 0.73 10.82
C ALA A 65 11.38 -0.28 10.24
N THR A 66 10.16 -0.27 10.74
CA THR A 66 9.08 -1.11 10.23
C THR A 66 8.29 -0.35 9.15
N VAL A 67 8.43 -0.78 7.90
CA VAL A 67 7.74 -0.24 6.74
C VAL A 67 6.53 -1.12 6.41
N ARG A 68 5.34 -0.63 6.72
CA ARG A 68 4.06 -1.25 6.36
C ARG A 68 3.71 -0.95 4.89
N LEU A 69 3.94 -1.91 3.98
CA LEU A 69 3.61 -1.82 2.56
C LEU A 69 2.14 -2.18 2.32
N PHE A 70 1.24 -1.30 2.76
CA PHE A 70 -0.20 -1.40 2.53
C PHE A 70 -0.72 -0.14 1.86
N LEU A 71 -1.80 -0.27 1.07
CA LEU A 71 -2.40 0.89 0.41
C LEU A 71 -2.94 1.91 1.40
N SER A 72 -3.78 1.46 2.34
CA SER A 72 -4.31 2.32 3.39
C SER A 72 -3.36 2.33 4.59
N GLY A 73 -3.14 3.51 5.16
CA GLY A 73 -2.34 3.67 6.39
C GLY A 73 -2.98 3.01 7.60
N ARG A 74 -4.31 2.79 7.58
CA ARG A 74 -5.05 2.12 8.66
C ARG A 74 -4.88 0.60 8.64
N SER A 75 -4.52 0.01 7.51
CA SER A 75 -4.38 -1.45 7.38
C SER A 75 -3.35 -1.99 8.37
N PHE A 76 -3.83 -2.81 9.31
CA PHE A 76 -3.04 -3.48 10.34
C PHE A 76 -2.22 -2.53 11.24
N LEU A 77 -2.57 -1.24 11.31
CA LEU A 77 -1.79 -0.26 12.06
C LEU A 77 -1.82 -0.58 13.56
N ASP A 78 -3.01 -0.80 14.10
CA ASP A 78 -3.21 -0.97 15.53
C ASP A 78 -2.59 -2.30 15.98
N GLU A 79 -2.76 -3.37 15.20
CA GLU A 79 -2.11 -4.68 15.37
C GLU A 79 -0.59 -4.56 15.31
N THR A 80 -0.05 -3.88 14.31
CA THR A 80 1.39 -3.66 14.19
C THR A 80 1.93 -2.90 15.39
N ARG A 81 1.28 -1.82 15.82
CA ARG A 81 1.74 -1.02 16.96
C ARG A 81 1.71 -1.82 18.25
N TYR A 82 0.65 -2.57 18.49
CA TYR A 82 0.54 -3.39 19.69
C TYR A 82 1.58 -4.53 19.69
N LEU A 83 1.74 -5.26 18.58
CA LEU A 83 2.75 -6.32 18.45
C LEU A 83 4.17 -5.80 18.64
N LEU A 84 4.47 -4.60 18.18
CA LEU A 84 5.78 -3.97 18.34
C LEU A 84 5.97 -3.28 19.71
N GLY A 85 4.98 -3.33 20.60
CA GLY A 85 5.05 -2.64 21.90
C GLY A 85 4.97 -1.11 21.81
N LEU A 86 4.52 -0.56 20.67
CA LEU A 86 4.32 0.86 20.41
C LEU A 86 2.93 1.37 20.85
N SER A 87 2.08 0.46 21.30
CA SER A 87 0.76 0.75 21.86
C SER A 87 0.44 -0.28 22.95
N THR A 88 -0.23 0.16 24.00
CA THR A 88 -0.81 -0.71 25.05
C THR A 88 -2.25 -1.09 24.76
N ILE A 89 -2.86 -0.51 23.72
CA ILE A 89 -4.24 -0.80 23.31
C ILE A 89 -4.25 -2.14 22.58
N VAL A 90 -4.92 -3.13 23.17
CA VAL A 90 -5.16 -4.42 22.53
C VAL A 90 -6.14 -4.19 21.36
N PRO A 91 -5.74 -4.46 20.10
CA PRO A 91 -6.63 -4.35 18.96
C PRO A 91 -7.80 -5.31 19.12
N ALA A 92 -8.98 -4.89 18.68
CA ALA A 92 -10.06 -5.84 18.44
C ALA A 92 -9.59 -6.73 17.29
N VAL A 93 -9.27 -8.01 17.55
CA VAL A 93 -8.85 -8.96 16.53
C VAL A 93 -9.97 -9.02 15.49
N PRO A 94 -9.80 -8.45 14.28
CA PRO A 94 -10.80 -8.64 13.25
C PRO A 94 -10.78 -10.13 12.95
N GLY A 95 -11.95 -10.75 12.79
CA GLY A 95 -12.02 -12.13 12.35
C GLY A 95 -11.29 -12.27 11.02
N HIS A 96 -10.01 -12.66 11.07
CA HIS A 96 -9.33 -13.22 9.92
C HIS A 96 -10.19 -14.41 9.52
N GLY A 97 -10.65 -14.44 8.26
CA GLY A 97 -11.42 -15.53 7.67
C GLY A 97 -10.61 -16.83 7.58
N GLY A 98 -10.07 -17.30 8.71
CA GLY A 98 -9.61 -18.65 8.88
C GLY A 98 -10.82 -19.57 8.82
N HIS A 99 -10.77 -20.52 7.90
CA HIS A 99 -11.80 -21.53 7.69
C HIS A 99 -11.99 -22.51 8.86
N ASP A 100 -11.22 -22.35 9.95
CA ASP A 100 -11.17 -23.28 11.05
C ASP A 100 -11.55 -22.52 12.33
N GLY A 101 -12.77 -22.75 12.85
CA GLY A 101 -13.39 -22.04 13.98
C GLY A 101 -12.72 -22.21 15.34
N ALA A 102 -11.39 -22.18 15.41
CA ALA A 102 -10.63 -22.01 16.63
C ALA A 102 -10.62 -20.53 17.04
N ALA A 103 -10.83 -20.26 18.33
CA ALA A 103 -10.65 -18.92 18.87
C ALA A 103 -9.19 -18.47 18.61
N PRO A 104 -8.96 -17.28 18.05
CA PRO A 104 -7.61 -16.81 17.80
C PRO A 104 -6.85 -16.74 19.13
N ALA A 105 -5.61 -17.21 19.12
CA ALA A 105 -4.72 -17.08 20.27
C ALA A 105 -4.64 -15.61 20.70
N PRO A 106 -4.54 -15.31 22.01
CA PRO A 106 -4.44 -13.94 22.47
C PRO A 106 -3.22 -13.26 21.84
N LEU A 107 -3.44 -12.08 21.30
CA LEU A 107 -2.39 -11.27 20.70
C LEU A 107 -1.48 -10.76 21.82
N VAL A 108 -0.18 -11.09 21.77
CA VAL A 108 0.82 -10.71 22.78
C VAL A 108 1.93 -9.89 22.11
N PRO A 109 2.39 -8.77 22.72
CA PRO A 109 3.52 -8.01 22.19
C PRO A 109 4.78 -8.87 22.01
N LEU A 110 5.51 -8.63 20.93
CA LEU A 110 6.73 -9.34 20.57
C LEU A 110 7.90 -8.86 21.43
N ALA A 111 8.48 -9.76 22.23
CA ALA A 111 9.66 -9.49 23.04
C ALA A 111 10.96 -9.55 22.20
N SER A 112 11.14 -8.60 21.27
CA SER A 112 12.29 -8.62 20.34
C SER A 112 13.59 -8.09 20.96
N GLY A 113 13.51 -7.22 21.97
CA GLY A 113 14.66 -6.49 22.53
C GLY A 113 15.26 -5.44 21.58
N LEU A 114 14.57 -5.14 20.46
CA LEU A 114 15.00 -4.17 19.45
C LEU A 114 14.26 -2.83 19.66
N VAL A 115 14.93 -1.72 19.34
CA VAL A 115 14.27 -0.41 19.24
C VAL A 115 13.53 -0.35 17.90
N VAL A 116 12.21 -0.40 17.94
CA VAL A 116 11.35 -0.47 16.74
C VAL A 116 10.61 0.85 16.52
N THR A 117 10.47 1.24 15.26
CA THR A 117 9.63 2.38 14.84
C THR A 117 8.73 1.96 13.69
N THR A 118 7.62 2.65 13.49
CA THR A 118 6.70 2.43 12.36
C THR A 118 6.10 3.78 11.93
N HIS A 119 5.35 3.75 10.83
CA HIS A 119 4.73 4.92 10.22
C HIS A 119 3.21 4.75 10.14
N GLU A 120 2.47 5.85 9.98
CA GLU A 120 1.00 5.87 9.97
C GLU A 120 0.42 5.93 8.54
N GLU A 121 1.25 6.36 7.58
CA GLU A 121 0.84 6.64 6.21
C GLU A 121 0.64 5.37 5.38
N GLY A 122 -0.27 5.43 4.41
CA GLY A 122 -0.46 4.38 3.41
C GLY A 122 0.26 4.72 2.11
N VAL A 123 0.50 3.70 1.27
CA VAL A 123 1.08 3.94 -0.06
C VAL A 123 0.16 4.83 -0.91
N ILE A 124 -1.17 4.75 -0.75
CA ILE A 124 -2.13 5.50 -1.58
C ILE A 124 -2.02 7.03 -1.45
N THR A 125 -1.52 7.54 -0.32
CA THR A 125 -1.38 8.98 -0.09
C THR A 125 -0.05 9.52 -0.59
N SER A 126 0.85 8.65 -1.05
CA SER A 126 2.19 9.02 -1.48
C SER A 126 2.23 9.67 -2.87
N PRO A 127 3.17 10.60 -3.13
CA PRO A 127 3.41 11.12 -4.47
C PRO A 127 3.85 10.02 -5.44
N GLU A 128 4.56 8.99 -4.98
CA GLU A 128 4.95 7.82 -5.77
C GLU A 128 3.74 7.08 -6.34
N ALA A 129 2.75 6.74 -5.51
CA ALA A 129 1.53 6.07 -5.97
C ALA A 129 0.74 6.92 -6.96
N ARG A 130 0.67 8.24 -6.74
CA ARG A 130 0.02 9.18 -7.68
C ARG A 130 0.73 9.20 -9.02
N GLY A 131 2.06 9.32 -9.01
CA GLY A 131 2.90 9.31 -10.21
C GLY A 131 2.72 8.03 -11.03
N ILE A 132 2.73 6.87 -10.38
CA ILE A 132 2.47 5.56 -11.02
C ILE A 132 1.10 5.56 -11.72
N MET A 133 0.03 6.02 -11.06
CA MET A 133 -1.29 6.03 -11.68
C MET A 133 -1.38 6.98 -12.87
N VAL A 134 -0.75 8.16 -12.79
CA VAL A 134 -0.68 9.09 -13.92
C VAL A 134 0.07 8.48 -15.09
N GLU A 135 1.21 7.85 -14.84
CA GLU A 135 2.00 7.18 -15.88
C GLU A 135 1.19 6.09 -16.59
N ARG A 136 0.51 5.24 -15.81
CA ARG A 136 -0.28 4.13 -16.36
C ARG A 136 -1.52 4.58 -17.08
N ALA A 137 -2.21 5.61 -16.57
CA ALA A 137 -3.30 6.24 -17.29
C ALA A 137 -2.83 6.78 -18.64
N ARG A 138 -1.69 7.49 -18.66
CA ARG A 138 -1.09 8.05 -19.87
C ARG A 138 -0.63 6.97 -20.86
N ALA A 139 -0.15 5.83 -20.38
CA ALA A 139 0.28 4.72 -21.24
C ALA A 139 -0.90 4.03 -21.94
N LEU A 140 -2.08 3.97 -21.31
CA LEU A 140 -3.27 3.33 -21.87
C LEU A 140 -4.13 4.27 -22.72
N ARG A 141 -3.96 5.57 -22.50
CA ARG A 141 -4.65 6.68 -23.17
C ARG A 141 -4.49 6.65 -24.67
N ASP A 142 -5.59 6.90 -25.38
CA ASP A 142 -5.59 7.20 -26.81
C ASP A 142 -6.27 8.55 -27.06
N PRO A 143 -5.51 9.63 -27.37
CA PRO A 143 -6.07 10.95 -27.62
C PRO A 143 -7.04 11.04 -28.81
N ALA A 144 -7.03 10.05 -29.73
CA ALA A 144 -7.98 10.01 -30.83
C ALA A 144 -9.35 9.44 -30.44
N ARG A 145 -9.47 8.90 -29.22
CA ARG A 145 -10.70 8.29 -28.69
C ARG A 145 -11.29 9.12 -27.57
N ARG A 146 -12.60 9.04 -27.43
CA ARG A 146 -13.30 9.54 -26.24
C ARG A 146 -13.21 8.49 -25.15
N GLU A 147 -12.62 8.85 -24.02
CA GLU A 147 -12.27 7.88 -22.99
C GLU A 147 -12.66 8.37 -21.60
N SER A 148 -13.16 7.44 -20.79
CA SER A 148 -13.49 7.63 -19.38
C SER A 148 -12.63 6.71 -18.52
N LEU A 149 -12.36 7.12 -17.28
CA LEU A 149 -11.50 6.39 -16.35
C LEU A 149 -12.26 6.00 -15.09
N LEU A 150 -12.12 4.73 -14.71
CA LEU A 150 -12.51 4.22 -13.42
C LEU A 150 -11.25 3.89 -12.60
N LEU A 151 -11.04 4.57 -11.48
CA LEU A 151 -9.99 4.24 -10.51
C LEU A 151 -10.60 3.41 -9.37
N VAL A 152 -10.18 2.15 -9.22
CA VAL A 152 -10.78 1.22 -8.25
C VAL A 152 -9.76 0.75 -7.22
N ALA A 153 -10.14 0.75 -5.94
CA ALA A 153 -9.36 0.13 -4.87
C ALA A 153 -10.12 -0.99 -4.14
N HIS A 154 -9.42 -1.68 -3.26
CA HIS A 154 -9.99 -2.70 -2.37
C HIS A 154 -11.11 -2.13 -1.49
N GLY A 155 -10.87 -1.01 -0.81
CA GLY A 155 -11.80 -0.45 0.18
C GLY A 155 -11.62 -1.01 1.59
N MET A 156 -12.51 -0.60 2.50
CA MET A 156 -12.51 -1.01 3.90
C MET A 156 -13.90 -1.48 4.36
N GLY A 157 -13.94 -2.29 5.42
CA GLY A 157 -15.20 -2.80 5.99
C GLY A 157 -15.97 -1.76 6.78
N ASP A 158 -15.27 -0.93 7.53
CA ASP A 158 -15.84 0.22 8.21
C ASP A 158 -16.11 1.37 7.21
N ASP A 159 -17.25 2.04 7.36
CA ASP A 159 -17.68 3.07 6.42
C ASP A 159 -16.84 4.36 6.50
N ALA A 160 -16.39 4.75 7.69
CA ALA A 160 -15.52 5.93 7.83
C ALA A 160 -14.13 5.65 7.25
N GLN A 161 -13.57 4.47 7.54
CA GLN A 161 -12.30 4.05 6.94
C GLN A 161 -12.39 3.91 5.41
N ASP A 162 -13.52 3.44 4.88
CA ASP A 162 -13.71 3.35 3.43
C ASP A 162 -13.83 4.75 2.80
N ALA A 163 -14.50 5.68 3.47
CA ALA A 163 -14.57 7.07 3.04
C ALA A 163 -13.18 7.73 2.95
N ASP A 164 -12.25 7.41 3.86
CA ASP A 164 -10.86 7.88 3.79
C ASP A 164 -10.10 7.32 2.57
N VAL A 165 -10.35 6.04 2.23
CA VAL A 165 -9.79 5.43 1.01
C VAL A 165 -10.36 6.11 -0.22
N VAL A 166 -11.68 6.31 -0.28
CA VAL A 166 -12.35 7.03 -1.37
C VAL A 166 -11.79 8.45 -1.52
N GLN A 167 -11.58 9.17 -0.41
CA GLN A 167 -10.99 10.51 -0.44
C GLN A 167 -9.55 10.49 -0.98
N SER A 168 -8.76 9.48 -0.61
CA SER A 168 -7.42 9.29 -1.17
C SER A 168 -7.46 9.00 -2.67
N LEU A 169 -8.43 8.21 -3.15
CA LEU A 169 -8.65 7.99 -4.58
C LEU A 169 -9.05 9.27 -5.31
N ARG A 170 -9.88 10.12 -4.71
CA ARG A 170 -10.25 11.42 -5.30
C ARG A 170 -9.03 12.33 -5.47
N ALA A 171 -8.12 12.32 -4.50
CA ALA A 171 -6.86 13.07 -4.63
C ALA A 171 -6.01 12.55 -5.80
N VAL A 172 -5.94 11.24 -6.01
CA VAL A 172 -5.26 10.64 -7.18
C VAL A 172 -6.00 10.99 -8.48
N ALA A 173 -7.34 10.94 -8.49
CA ALA A 173 -8.15 11.30 -9.64
C ALA A 173 -7.97 12.76 -10.08
N ALA A 174 -7.72 13.67 -9.13
CA ALA A 174 -7.40 15.07 -9.44
C ALA A 174 -6.10 15.21 -10.26
N GLU A 175 -5.08 14.40 -9.97
CA GLU A 175 -3.82 14.35 -10.74
C GLU A 175 -4.00 13.76 -12.15
N LEU A 176 -5.08 12.99 -12.37
CA LEU A 176 -5.44 12.41 -13.67
C LEU A 176 -6.24 13.39 -14.54
N ALA A 177 -6.85 14.43 -13.96
CA ALA A 177 -7.69 15.39 -14.67
C ALA A 177 -6.99 16.06 -15.88
N PRO A 178 -5.71 16.48 -15.79
CA PRO A 178 -4.99 17.08 -16.92
C PRO A 178 -4.85 16.16 -18.14
N LEU A 179 -5.06 14.85 -17.98
CA LEU A 179 -5.02 13.93 -19.12
C LEU A 179 -6.25 14.09 -20.03
N GLY A 180 -7.32 14.75 -19.60
CA GLY A 180 -8.51 15.05 -20.43
C GLY A 180 -9.55 13.92 -20.57
N PHE A 181 -9.91 13.22 -19.48
CA PHE A 181 -10.90 12.13 -19.54
C PHE A 181 -12.29 12.75 -19.61
N GLU A 182 -13.20 12.13 -20.35
CA GLU A 182 -14.61 12.54 -20.44
C GLU A 182 -15.31 12.43 -19.09
N ALA A 183 -15.01 11.37 -18.36
CA ALA A 183 -15.41 11.18 -16.97
C ALA A 183 -14.32 10.46 -16.20
N VAL A 184 -14.14 10.82 -14.92
CA VAL A 184 -13.31 10.09 -13.97
C VAL A 184 -14.17 9.71 -12.77
N GLN A 185 -14.32 8.42 -12.52
CA GLN A 185 -14.99 7.90 -11.33
C GLN A 185 -14.00 7.16 -10.44
N VAL A 186 -14.16 7.30 -9.13
CA VAL A 186 -13.45 6.52 -8.13
C VAL A 186 -14.42 5.56 -7.45
N ALA A 187 -13.95 4.36 -7.10
CA ALA A 187 -14.75 3.38 -6.37
C ALA A 187 -13.88 2.47 -5.50
N THR A 188 -14.49 1.91 -4.47
CA THR A 188 -13.96 0.81 -3.67
C THR A 188 -14.85 -0.42 -3.90
N LEU A 189 -14.26 -1.61 -4.05
CA LEU A 189 -15.05 -2.84 -4.26
C LEU A 189 -15.54 -3.44 -2.94
N ARG A 190 -14.83 -3.19 -1.84
CA ARG A 190 -15.05 -3.74 -0.49
C ARG A 190 -15.16 -5.27 -0.55
N GLU A 191 -14.19 -5.88 -1.23
CA GLU A 191 -14.25 -7.27 -1.71
C GLU A 191 -14.40 -8.33 -0.61
N ASP A 192 -13.93 -8.05 0.59
CA ASP A 192 -13.98 -8.95 1.75
C ASP A 192 -15.28 -8.84 2.57
N TRP A 193 -16.17 -7.89 2.24
CA TRP A 193 -17.38 -7.60 3.01
C TRP A 193 -18.64 -7.83 2.17
N PRO A 194 -19.23 -9.05 2.17
CA PRO A 194 -20.30 -9.43 1.24
C PRO A 194 -21.49 -8.46 1.21
N SER A 195 -21.92 -7.97 2.38
CA SER A 195 -23.04 -7.02 2.50
C SER A 195 -22.75 -5.64 1.90
N LYS A 196 -21.48 -5.24 1.83
CA LYS A 196 -21.04 -3.96 1.25
C LYS A 196 -20.64 -4.13 -0.22
N ARG A 197 -20.07 -5.29 -0.55
CA ARG A 197 -19.57 -5.64 -1.89
C ARG A 197 -20.64 -5.52 -2.97
N GLN A 198 -21.84 -6.04 -2.73
CA GLN A 198 -22.90 -6.07 -3.76
C GLN A 198 -23.23 -4.66 -4.30
N GLY A 199 -23.41 -3.68 -3.41
CA GLY A 199 -23.68 -2.30 -3.81
C GLY A 199 -22.49 -1.66 -4.53
N ALA A 200 -21.28 -1.92 -4.05
CA ALA A 200 -20.05 -1.44 -4.67
C ALA A 200 -19.83 -2.01 -6.08
N GLU A 201 -20.10 -3.29 -6.29
CA GLU A 201 -20.07 -3.95 -7.60
C GLU A 201 -21.04 -3.29 -8.57
N GLN A 202 -22.27 -3.02 -8.14
CA GLN A 202 -23.26 -2.36 -8.98
C GLN A 202 -22.79 -0.97 -9.40
N VAL A 203 -22.27 -0.16 -8.48
CA VAL A 203 -21.72 1.18 -8.78
C VAL A 203 -20.57 1.11 -9.81
N ILE A 204 -19.69 0.13 -9.68
CA ILE A 204 -18.58 -0.10 -10.62
C ILE A 204 -19.11 -0.48 -12.01
N ARG A 205 -20.02 -1.45 -12.08
CA ARG A 205 -20.60 -1.95 -13.34
C ARG A 205 -21.44 -0.87 -14.04
N ASP A 206 -22.23 -0.11 -13.28
CA ASP A 206 -23.08 0.97 -13.81
C ASP A 206 -22.24 2.07 -14.47
N PHE A 207 -21.09 2.43 -13.88
CA PHE A 207 -20.19 3.38 -14.51
C PHE A 207 -19.66 2.86 -15.85
N VAL A 208 -19.07 1.66 -15.85
CA VAL A 208 -18.49 1.09 -17.06
C VAL A 208 -19.57 0.93 -18.14
N GLY A 209 -20.73 0.39 -17.79
CA GLY A 209 -21.85 0.21 -18.71
C GLY A 209 -22.38 1.53 -19.29
N ARG A 210 -22.58 2.56 -18.44
CA ARG A 210 -23.05 3.88 -18.87
C ARG A 210 -22.06 4.57 -19.81
N GLU A 211 -20.77 4.52 -19.50
CA GLU A 211 -19.74 5.16 -20.30
C GLU A 211 -19.55 4.45 -21.65
N SER A 212 -19.56 3.11 -21.66
CA SER A 212 -19.53 2.32 -22.89
C SER A 212 -20.77 2.55 -23.76
N ALA A 213 -21.97 2.62 -23.16
CA ALA A 213 -23.21 2.94 -23.88
C ALA A 213 -23.20 4.37 -24.49
N ALA A 214 -22.42 5.29 -23.91
CA ALA A 214 -22.17 6.62 -24.46
C ALA A 214 -21.09 6.63 -25.57
N GLY A 215 -20.65 5.46 -26.04
CA GLY A 215 -19.63 5.30 -27.08
C GLY A 215 -18.21 5.64 -26.62
N ARG A 216 -17.95 5.65 -25.31
CA ARG A 216 -16.64 5.96 -24.73
C ARG A 216 -15.89 4.68 -24.39
N ARG A 217 -14.59 4.66 -24.64
CA ARG A 217 -13.72 3.59 -24.13
C ARG A 217 -13.50 3.80 -22.65
N VAL A 218 -13.68 2.76 -21.85
CA VAL A 218 -13.47 2.82 -20.40
C VAL A 218 -12.12 2.20 -20.05
N ILE A 219 -11.26 2.98 -19.40
CA ILE A 219 -10.01 2.52 -18.81
C ILE A 219 -10.26 2.26 -17.33
N VAL A 220 -9.95 1.06 -16.85
CA VAL A 220 -10.08 0.68 -15.44
C VAL A 220 -8.68 0.56 -14.84
N LEU A 221 -8.33 1.47 -13.95
CA LEU A 221 -7.05 1.47 -13.25
C LEU A 221 -7.21 0.93 -11.83
N PRO A 222 -6.53 -0.16 -11.48
CA PRO A 222 -6.55 -0.68 -10.13
C PRO A 222 -5.56 0.10 -9.25
N MET A 223 -6.06 0.89 -8.30
CA MET A 223 -5.28 1.33 -7.13
C MET A 223 -5.16 0.14 -6.18
N ARG A 224 -4.31 -0.82 -6.56
CA ARG A 224 -3.96 -2.06 -5.85
C ARG A 224 -2.45 -2.17 -5.76
N LEU A 225 -1.91 -2.85 -4.75
CA LEU A 225 -0.46 -3.07 -4.72
C LEU A 225 0.01 -3.94 -5.89
N TRP A 226 -0.76 -4.95 -6.29
CA TRP A 226 -0.41 -5.87 -7.39
C TRP A 226 -1.63 -6.27 -8.19
N GLY A 227 -1.43 -6.38 -9.51
CA GLY A 227 -2.39 -6.93 -10.46
C GLY A 227 -3.72 -6.17 -10.56
N PHE A 228 -4.66 -6.78 -11.28
CA PHE A 228 -5.99 -6.24 -11.51
C PHE A 228 -7.02 -6.66 -10.43
N GLY A 229 -6.69 -7.67 -9.63
CA GLY A 229 -7.58 -8.18 -8.58
C GLY A 229 -8.88 -8.82 -9.13
N PRO A 230 -9.94 -8.92 -8.30
CA PRO A 230 -11.21 -9.53 -8.70
C PRO A 230 -12.02 -8.66 -9.67
N TYR A 231 -11.51 -7.49 -10.09
CA TYR A 231 -12.23 -6.57 -10.97
C TYR A 231 -12.56 -7.20 -12.33
N ALA A 232 -11.75 -8.15 -12.81
CA ALA A 232 -12.05 -8.87 -14.06
C ALA A 232 -13.35 -9.68 -13.96
N GLN A 233 -13.60 -10.32 -12.82
CA GLN A 233 -14.83 -11.06 -12.56
C GLN A 233 -16.02 -10.11 -12.41
N VAL A 234 -15.82 -9.02 -11.64
CA VAL A 234 -16.84 -7.98 -11.44
C VAL A 234 -17.25 -7.32 -12.75
N LEU A 235 -16.33 -7.16 -13.70
CA LEU A 235 -16.57 -6.52 -14.99
C LEU A 235 -16.84 -7.51 -16.13
N SER A 236 -17.11 -8.78 -15.81
CA SER A 236 -17.42 -9.78 -16.83
C SER A 236 -18.60 -9.34 -17.69
N GLY A 237 -18.46 -9.52 -19.01
CA GLY A 237 -19.43 -9.11 -20.02
C GLY A 237 -19.44 -7.61 -20.36
N LEU A 238 -18.54 -6.80 -19.79
CA LEU A 238 -18.39 -5.38 -20.12
C LEU A 238 -17.11 -5.15 -20.92
N GLU A 239 -17.14 -4.18 -21.84
CA GLU A 239 -15.95 -3.74 -22.57
C GLU A 239 -15.17 -2.70 -21.76
N TYR A 240 -13.89 -2.96 -21.54
CA TYR A 240 -12.96 -2.04 -20.87
C TYR A 240 -11.51 -2.36 -21.24
N THR A 241 -10.61 -1.42 -20.96
CA THR A 241 -9.16 -1.66 -20.94
C THR A 241 -8.68 -1.71 -19.50
N ALA A 242 -8.08 -2.84 -19.10
CA ALA A 242 -7.44 -2.98 -17.79
C ALA A 242 -6.08 -2.28 -17.76
N GLY A 243 -5.78 -1.58 -16.67
CA GLY A 243 -4.41 -1.21 -16.30
C GLY A 243 -3.85 -2.08 -15.18
N ASP A 244 -2.60 -1.80 -14.81
CA ASP A 244 -1.90 -2.52 -13.76
C ASP A 244 -2.02 -1.86 -12.38
N GLY A 245 -1.76 -2.62 -11.31
CA GLY A 245 -1.63 -2.17 -9.90
C GLY A 245 -0.16 -1.91 -9.50
N LEU A 246 0.14 -1.12 -8.47
CA LEU A 246 1.40 -0.36 -8.28
C LEU A 246 2.71 -1.11 -8.58
N LEU A 247 2.84 -2.37 -8.17
CA LEU A 247 4.00 -3.20 -8.47
C LEU A 247 3.97 -3.73 -9.91
N PRO A 248 5.14 -3.90 -10.56
CA PRO A 248 6.49 -3.83 -10.01
C PRO A 248 7.17 -2.46 -10.24
N HIS A 249 6.42 -1.35 -10.25
CA HIS A 249 6.98 -0.04 -10.58
C HIS A 249 8.06 0.40 -9.59
N ALA A 250 9.17 0.97 -10.11
CA ALA A 250 10.35 1.34 -9.31
C ALA A 250 10.06 2.40 -8.23
N GLU A 251 9.05 3.26 -8.45
CA GLU A 251 8.59 4.24 -7.45
C GLU A 251 8.08 3.57 -6.16
N VAL A 252 7.65 2.30 -6.18
CA VAL A 252 7.34 1.58 -4.93
C VAL A 252 8.62 1.33 -4.12
N SER A 253 9.74 0.98 -4.77
CA SER A 253 11.05 0.88 -4.12
C SER A 253 11.51 2.22 -3.55
N ALA A 254 11.29 3.31 -4.29
CA ALA A 254 11.60 4.68 -3.84
C ALA A 254 10.80 5.03 -2.58
N TRP A 255 9.51 4.74 -2.56
CA TRP A 255 8.64 4.95 -1.40
C TRP A 255 9.11 4.16 -0.16
N ILE A 256 9.43 2.86 -0.34
CA ILE A 256 9.93 1.99 0.75
C ILE A 256 11.23 2.59 1.32
N ARG A 257 12.18 2.95 0.44
CA ARG A 257 13.47 3.53 0.84
C ARG A 257 13.29 4.86 1.58
N ARG A 258 12.46 5.77 1.04
CA ARG A 258 12.20 7.08 1.67
C ARG A 258 11.58 6.93 3.04
N THR A 259 10.61 6.01 3.17
CA THR A 259 9.93 5.74 4.44
C THR A 259 10.87 5.13 5.46
N ALA A 260 11.66 4.13 5.07
CA ALA A 260 12.68 3.53 5.93
C ALA A 260 13.71 4.56 6.40
N ALA A 261 14.23 5.39 5.48
CA ALA A 261 15.21 6.42 5.82
C ALA A 261 14.66 7.42 6.84
N ARG A 262 13.41 7.89 6.65
CA ARG A 262 12.75 8.79 7.62
C ARG A 262 12.68 8.17 9.02
N LEU A 263 12.20 6.93 9.12
CA LEU A 263 12.08 6.21 10.40
C LEU A 263 13.42 5.99 11.08
N LEU A 264 14.44 5.55 10.33
CA LEU A 264 15.78 5.33 10.86
C LEU A 264 16.43 6.63 11.33
N CYS A 265 16.16 7.75 10.68
CA CYS A 265 16.67 9.04 11.12
C CYS A 265 15.90 9.62 12.31
N ASP A 266 14.57 9.56 12.31
CA ASP A 266 13.73 10.03 13.42
C ASP A 266 14.08 9.30 14.72
N GLY A 267 14.31 7.98 14.66
CA GLY A 267 14.74 7.18 15.80
C GLY A 267 16.14 7.49 16.35
N THR A 268 16.95 8.30 15.65
CA THR A 268 18.26 8.80 16.14
C THR A 268 18.23 10.26 16.60
N ARG A 269 17.10 10.95 16.46
CA ARG A 269 17.07 12.42 16.58
C ARG A 269 16.67 12.87 17.99
N PRO A 270 17.34 13.89 18.56
CA PRO A 270 16.81 14.61 19.71
C PRO A 270 15.47 15.28 19.36
N PRO A 271 14.55 15.46 20.31
CA PRO A 271 13.17 15.92 20.04
C PRO A 271 13.03 17.30 19.38
N ALA A 272 14.10 18.10 19.29
CA ALA A 272 14.06 19.47 18.78
C ALA A 272 14.71 19.68 17.40
N ALA A 273 15.25 18.63 16.75
CA ALA A 273 15.91 18.82 15.45
C ALA A 273 14.91 18.73 14.27
N PRO A 274 15.14 19.49 13.19
CA PRO A 274 14.23 19.58 12.04
C PRO A 274 14.00 18.21 11.38
N PRO A 275 12.87 18.03 10.66
CA PRO A 275 12.55 16.76 10.01
C PRO A 275 13.63 16.38 9.00
N CYS A 276 13.87 15.08 8.84
CA CYS A 276 14.79 14.61 7.82
C CYS A 276 14.26 14.97 6.42
N SER A 277 14.94 15.90 5.77
CA SER A 277 14.76 16.15 4.34
C SER A 277 15.16 14.87 3.60
N GLY A 278 14.19 14.21 2.97
CA GLY A 278 14.46 13.06 2.10
C GLY A 278 15.54 13.43 1.08
N ALA A 279 16.54 12.58 0.92
CA ALA A 279 17.59 12.78 -0.06
C ALA A 279 16.97 12.85 -1.48
N GLY A 280 17.22 13.97 -2.18
CA GLY A 280 17.24 14.01 -3.65
C GLY A 280 15.98 14.50 -4.36
N ALA A 281 15.56 15.75 -4.14
CA ALA A 281 15.01 16.51 -5.27
C ALA A 281 16.22 16.93 -6.13
N ALA A 282 16.46 16.20 -7.22
CA ALA A 282 17.47 16.59 -8.20
C ALA A 282 17.18 18.03 -8.66
N ALA A 283 18.14 18.92 -8.45
CA ALA A 283 18.14 20.24 -9.05
C ALA A 283 18.19 20.08 -10.57
N SER A 284 17.03 20.16 -11.23
CA SER A 284 16.96 20.40 -12.66
C SER A 284 17.54 21.79 -12.92
N SER A 285 18.82 21.81 -13.29
CA SER A 285 19.45 23.00 -13.85
C SER A 285 19.21 22.95 -15.35
N LEU A 286 18.16 23.65 -15.78
CA LEU A 286 18.02 24.11 -17.15
C LEU A 286 19.25 24.95 -17.53
N ARG A 287 19.98 24.49 -18.54
CA ARG A 287 20.56 25.32 -19.59
C ARG A 287 20.34 24.62 -20.92
#